data_AF-A0A364GKG5-F1
#
_entry.id   AF-A0A364GKG5-F1
#
_cell.length_a   1.000
_cell.length_b   1.000
_cell.length_c   1.000
_cell.angle_alpha   90.00
_cell.angle_beta   90.00
_cell.angle_gamma   90.00
#
_symmetry.space_group_name_H-M   'P 1'
#
loop_
_entity.id
_entity.type
_entity.pdbx_description
1 polymer ?
#
loop_
_entity_poly.entity_id
_entity_poly.type
_entity_poly.pdbx_seq_one_letter_code
_entity_poly.pdbx_strand_id
1 'polypeptide(L)'
;MITFAGIRSSKRVLGVCVEEKKSYCCFNSLIAKLVNQQGKAQLGIPFAGCGGFTADQLQRIDFSSIDFTEFVNSIQSKAVDEDAILQRVRQSIGSGKGVSQ
;
A
#
# COMPACT_ATOMS: atom_id res chain seq x y z
N MET A 1 -2.03 2.79 5.78
CA MET A 1 -3.24 2.17 5.17
C MET A 1 -3.85 1.19 6.16
N ILE A 2 -5.16 1.27 6.41
CA ILE A 2 -5.85 0.47 7.44
C ILE A 2 -6.63 -0.67 6.78
N THR A 3 -6.45 -1.91 7.26
CA THR A 3 -7.15 -3.09 6.75
C THR A 3 -7.77 -3.89 7.89
N PHE A 4 -9.01 -4.35 7.73
CA PHE A 4 -9.68 -5.16 8.74
C PHE A 4 -9.01 -6.54 8.84
N ALA A 5 -8.66 -6.93 10.07
CA ALA A 5 -7.99 -8.20 10.36
C ALA A 5 -8.92 -9.22 11.02
N GLY A 6 -9.98 -8.78 11.69
CA GLY A 6 -10.97 -9.67 12.31
C GLY A 6 -11.62 -9.10 13.56
N ILE A 7 -12.49 -9.90 14.17
CA ILE A 7 -13.14 -9.61 15.45
C ILE A 7 -12.69 -10.66 16.47
N ARG A 8 -12.32 -10.22 17.67
CA ARG A 8 -12.04 -11.10 18.82
C ARG A 8 -12.94 -10.72 19.99
N SER A 9 -13.50 -11.71 20.68
CA SER A 9 -14.17 -11.44 21.96
C SER A 9 -13.15 -11.12 23.03
N SER A 10 -13.27 -9.96 23.66
CA SER A 10 -12.35 -9.53 24.71
C SER A 10 -12.84 -9.85 26.11
N LYS A 11 -14.15 -9.95 26.31
CA LYS A 11 -14.75 -10.42 27.54
C LYS A 11 -15.79 -11.48 27.22
N ARG A 12 -15.69 -12.60 27.94
CA ARG A 12 -16.67 -13.68 27.94
C ARG A 12 -17.17 -13.88 29.36
N VAL A 13 -18.48 -13.97 29.52
CA VAL A 13 -19.14 -14.26 30.80
C VAL A 13 -20.07 -15.44 30.53
N LEU A 14 -19.99 -16.51 31.33
CA LEU A 14 -20.80 -17.73 31.13
C LEU A 14 -20.72 -18.31 29.70
N GLY A 15 -19.56 -18.20 29.05
CA GLY A 15 -19.33 -18.73 27.69
C GLY A 15 -19.83 -17.84 26.55
N VAL A 16 -20.69 -16.84 26.84
CA VAL A 16 -21.17 -15.87 25.84
C VAL A 16 -20.24 -14.67 25.72
N CYS A 17 -20.04 -14.22 24.48
CA CYS A 17 -19.28 -13.01 24.18
C CYS A 17 -20.11 -11.79 24.55
N VAL A 18 -19.60 -10.98 25.48
CA VAL A 18 -20.26 -9.73 25.91
C VAL A 18 -19.56 -8.48 25.39
N GLU A 19 -18.30 -8.60 24.95
CA GLU A 19 -17.53 -7.48 24.40
C GLU A 19 -16.69 -7.95 23.22
N GLU A 20 -16.94 -7.41 22.03
CA GLU A 20 -16.19 -7.67 20.82
C GLU A 20 -15.18 -6.55 20.53
N LYS A 21 -13.96 -6.91 20.17
CA LYS A 21 -12.94 -5.98 19.68
C LYS A 21 -12.65 -6.26 18.21
N LYS A 22 -12.84 -5.22 17.39
CA LYS A 22 -12.43 -5.20 15.99
C LYS A 22 -10.93 -4.92 15.92
N SER A 23 -10.21 -5.73 15.16
CA SER A 23 -8.77 -5.58 14.93
C SER A 23 -8.53 -5.08 13.51
N TYR A 24 -7.62 -4.11 13.41
CA TYR A 24 -7.20 -3.51 12.15
C TYR A 24 -5.68 -3.48 12.05
N CYS A 25 -5.17 -3.66 10.84
CA CYS A 25 -3.76 -3.55 10.52
C CYS A 25 -3.44 -2.24 9.84
N CYS A 26 -2.50 -1.50 10.43
CA CYS A 26 -1.95 -0.27 9.89
C CYS A 26 -0.62 -0.57 9.19
N PHE A 27 -0.63 -0.55 7.86
CA PHE A 27 0.59 -0.69 7.06
C PHE A 27 1.17 0.67 6.71
N ASN A 28 2.50 0.81 6.80
CA ASN A 28 3.23 2.03 6.47
C ASN A 28 3.17 2.38 4.98
N SER A 29 3.02 1.37 4.10
CA SER A 29 2.95 1.57 2.65
C SER A 29 1.98 0.59 1.99
N LEU A 30 1.61 0.89 0.74
CA LEU A 30 0.74 0.04 -0.07
C LEU A 30 1.44 -1.27 -0.46
N ILE A 31 2.75 -1.22 -0.77
CA ILE A 31 3.57 -2.42 -0.95
C ILE A 31 3.55 -3.31 0.30
N ALA A 32 3.76 -2.72 1.50
CA ALA A 32 3.78 -3.51 2.73
C ALA A 32 2.44 -4.23 2.98
N LYS A 33 1.32 -3.58 2.63
CA LYS A 33 -0.01 -4.23 2.65
C LYS A 33 -0.09 -5.38 1.65
N LEU A 34 0.23 -5.13 0.37
CA LEU A 34 0.12 -6.14 -0.70
C LEU A 34 1.00 -7.36 -0.41
N VAL A 35 2.26 -7.14 -0.05
CA VAL A 35 3.20 -8.22 0.29
C VAL A 35 2.74 -8.99 1.52
N ASN A 36 2.21 -8.32 2.56
CA ASN A 36 1.70 -9.02 3.75
C ASN A 36 0.45 -9.86 3.44
N GLN A 37 -0.50 -9.33 2.66
CA GLN A 37 -1.74 -10.03 2.33
C GLN A 37 -1.49 -11.19 1.36
N GLN A 38 -0.87 -10.90 0.22
CA GLN A 38 -0.65 -11.90 -0.83
C GLN A 38 0.47 -12.88 -0.45
N GLY A 39 1.53 -12.42 0.20
CA GLY A 39 2.60 -13.30 0.69
C GLY A 39 2.12 -14.28 1.76
N LYS A 40 1.22 -13.87 2.67
CA LYS A 40 0.60 -14.80 3.63
C LYS A 40 -0.26 -15.85 2.94
N ALA A 41 -0.99 -15.46 1.89
CA ALA A 41 -1.77 -16.40 1.10
C ALA A 41 -0.89 -17.48 0.43
N GLN A 42 0.27 -17.09 -0.14
CA GLN A 42 1.23 -18.04 -0.72
C GLN A 42 1.79 -19.03 0.31
N LEU A 43 2.05 -18.57 1.54
CA LEU A 43 2.59 -19.40 2.62
C LEU A 43 1.51 -20.21 3.37
N GLY A 44 0.23 -20.09 2.99
CA GLY A 44 -0.88 -20.73 3.70
C GLY A 44 -1.10 -20.19 5.13
N ILE A 45 -0.58 -19.00 5.43
CA ILE A 45 -0.71 -18.37 6.75
C ILE A 45 -2.05 -17.62 6.78
N PRO A 46 -2.93 -17.88 7.75
CA PRO A 46 -4.18 -17.13 7.86
C PRO A 46 -3.88 -15.65 8.11
N PHE A 47 -4.72 -14.77 7.55
CA PHE A 47 -4.64 -13.32 7.81
C PHE A 47 -5.17 -12.98 9.21
N ALA A 48 -4.59 -13.58 10.25
CA ALA A 48 -5.00 -13.46 11.64
C ALA A 48 -4.11 -12.48 12.42
N GLY A 49 -3.72 -11.37 11.78
CA GLY A 49 -2.97 -10.28 12.43
C GLY A 49 -1.96 -9.58 11.51
N CYS A 50 -1.39 -8.51 12.05
CA CYS A 50 -0.52 -7.55 11.33
C CYS A 50 0.96 -7.92 11.39
N GLY A 51 1.28 -9.12 11.89
CA GLY A 51 2.65 -9.61 11.98
C GLY A 51 3.33 -9.64 10.61
N GLY A 52 4.62 -9.30 10.61
CA GLY A 52 5.49 -9.43 9.44
C GLY A 52 5.88 -10.88 9.18
N PHE A 53 6.84 -11.06 8.27
CA PHE A 53 7.42 -12.36 7.94
C PHE A 53 8.76 -12.55 8.65
N THR A 54 9.11 -13.79 8.98
CA THR A 54 10.49 -14.15 9.32
C THR A 54 11.37 -14.14 8.05
N ALA A 55 12.70 -14.17 8.20
CA ALA A 55 13.60 -14.23 7.06
C ALA A 55 13.33 -15.45 6.16
N ASP A 56 13.16 -16.63 6.75
CA ASP A 56 12.86 -17.87 6.00
C ASP A 56 11.51 -17.81 5.28
N GLN A 57 10.51 -17.19 5.90
CA GLN A 57 9.20 -17.01 5.28
C GLN A 57 9.29 -16.05 4.09
N LEU A 58 10.01 -14.94 4.25
CA LEU A 58 10.17 -13.94 3.20
C LEU A 58 10.88 -14.51 1.97
N GLN A 59 11.86 -15.39 2.16
CA GLN A 59 12.58 -16.06 1.07
C GLN A 59 11.71 -17.03 0.27
N ARG A 60 10.65 -17.57 0.88
CA ARG A 60 9.72 -18.50 0.22
C ARG A 60 8.60 -17.80 -0.54
N ILE A 61 8.46 -16.48 -0.38
CA ILE A 61 7.46 -15.69 -1.08
C ILE A 61 7.96 -15.42 -2.50
N ASP A 62 7.11 -15.74 -3.47
CA ASP A 62 7.31 -15.39 -4.86
C ASP A 62 6.74 -13.98 -5.12
N PHE A 63 7.63 -12.99 -5.17
CA PHE A 63 7.28 -11.60 -5.45
C PHE A 63 6.81 -11.37 -6.89
N SER A 64 7.11 -12.27 -7.83
CA SER A 64 6.67 -12.13 -9.23
C SER A 64 5.17 -12.40 -9.39
N SER A 65 4.60 -13.22 -8.51
CA SER A 65 3.18 -13.53 -8.46
C SER A 65 2.34 -12.53 -7.66
N ILE A 66 2.98 -11.57 -6.97
CA ILE A 66 2.27 -10.54 -6.22
C ILE A 66 1.79 -9.46 -7.19
N ASP A 67 0.49 -9.18 -7.16
CA ASP A 67 -0.09 -8.11 -7.96
C ASP A 67 0.23 -6.74 -7.34
N PHE A 68 1.10 -5.99 -8.02
CA PHE A 68 1.49 -4.62 -7.67
C PHE A 68 0.75 -3.54 -8.47
N THR A 69 -0.28 -3.90 -9.25
CA THR A 69 -1.01 -2.95 -10.11
C THR A 69 -1.59 -1.78 -9.31
N GLU A 70 -2.15 -2.05 -8.12
CA GLU A 70 -2.65 -0.99 -7.21
C GLU A 70 -1.53 0.02 -6.85
N PHE A 71 -0.32 -0.47 -6.60
CA PHE A 71 0.82 0.38 -6.28
C PHE A 71 1.28 1.20 -7.47
N VAL A 72 1.44 0.56 -8.64
CA VAL A 72 1.86 1.24 -9.88
C VAL A 72 0.87 2.34 -10.26
N ASN A 73 -0.43 2.05 -10.20
CA ASN A 73 -1.48 3.04 -10.49
C ASN A 73 -1.42 4.23 -9.54
N SER A 74 -1.13 4.00 -8.25
CA SER A 74 -0.99 5.07 -7.26
C SER A 74 0.21 6.00 -7.50
N ILE A 75 1.21 5.53 -8.25
CA ILE A 75 2.37 6.33 -8.67
C ILE A 75 2.11 7.00 -10.02
N GLN A 76 1.53 6.29 -10.99
CA GLN A 76 1.22 6.86 -12.30
C GLN A 76 0.22 8.00 -12.25
N SER A 77 -0.75 7.98 -11.33
CA SER A 77 -1.64 9.13 -11.13
C SER A 77 -0.91 10.38 -10.62
N LYS A 78 0.35 10.24 -10.19
CA LYS A 78 1.25 11.35 -9.83
C LYS A 78 2.33 11.60 -10.88
N ALA A 79 2.41 10.77 -11.93
CA ALA A 79 3.32 11.01 -13.03
C ALA A 79 2.92 12.34 -13.68
N VAL A 80 3.94 13.16 -13.87
CA VAL A 80 3.77 14.58 -14.14
C VAL A 80 2.99 14.77 -15.43
N ASP A 81 2.02 15.69 -15.40
CA ASP A 81 1.35 16.18 -16.60
C ASP A 81 2.40 16.83 -17.51
N GLU A 82 2.84 16.09 -18.53
CA GLU A 82 3.83 16.58 -19.49
C GLU A 82 3.36 17.86 -20.18
N ASP A 83 2.05 18.01 -20.41
CA ASP A 83 1.50 19.23 -20.98
C ASP A 83 1.66 20.42 -20.02
N ALA A 84 1.48 20.22 -18.72
CA ALA A 84 1.74 21.25 -17.71
C ALA A 84 3.24 21.62 -17.62
N ILE A 85 4.15 20.66 -17.79
CA ILE A 85 5.60 20.94 -17.87
C ILE A 85 5.91 21.75 -19.13
N LEU A 86 5.42 21.31 -20.29
CA LEU A 86 5.66 21.99 -21.58
C LEU A 86 5.08 23.41 -21.59
N GLN A 87 3.93 23.63 -20.96
CA GLN A 87 3.37 24.97 -20.78
C GLN A 87 4.26 25.86 -19.92
N ARG A 88 4.80 25.35 -18.80
CA ARG A 88 5.73 26.11 -17.96
C ARG A 88 7.06 26.41 -18.67
N VAL A 89 7.59 25.47 -19.46
CA VAL A 89 8.79 25.68 -20.26
C VAL A 89 8.56 26.75 -21.34
N ARG A 90 7.41 26.70 -22.03
CA ARG A 90 7.04 27.74 -23.02
C ARG A 90 6.87 29.13 -22.39
N GLN A 91 6.26 29.20 -21.21
CA GLN A 91 6.08 30.47 -20.47
C GLN A 91 7.41 31.07 -20.01
N SER A 92 8.37 30.25 -19.60
CA SER A 92 9.69 30.72 -19.17
C SER A 92 10.64 31.06 -20.33
N ILE A 93 10.49 30.43 -21.49
CA ILE A 93 11.19 30.82 -22.73
C ILE A 93 10.65 32.14 -23.29
N GLY A 94 9.36 32.46 -23.07
CA GLY A 94 8.71 33.69 -23.55
C GLY A 94 9.05 34.98 -22.80
N SER A 95 9.49 34.91 -21.54
CA SER A 95 9.84 36.09 -20.73
C SER A 95 11.31 36.52 -20.81
N GLY A 96 12.16 35.80 -21.57
CA GLY A 96 13.62 35.89 -21.45
C GLY A 96 14.42 36.42 -22.64
N LYS A 97 13.81 36.88 -23.74
CA LYS A 97 14.53 37.60 -24.82
C LYS A 97 13.63 38.65 -25.47
N GLY A 98 13.69 39.89 -24.98
CA GLY A 98 14.42 40.93 -25.70
C GLY A 98 15.95 40.78 -25.71
N VAL A 99 16.48 40.38 -26.87
CA VAL A 99 17.81 40.71 -27.43
C VAL A 99 17.52 40.71 -28.94
N SER A 100 17.12 41.82 -29.56
CA SER A 100 17.99 42.86 -30.14
C SER A 100 19.30 42.30 -30.69
N GLN A 101 19.27 41.77 -31.91
CA GLN A 101 19.82 42.42 -33.11
C GLN A 101 19.29 41.70 -34.35
#